data_AF-A0A7K9BYX9-F1
#
_entry.id   AF-A0A7K9BYX9-F1
#
_cell.length_a   1.000
_cell.length_b   1.000
_cell.length_c   1.000
_cell.angle_alpha   90.00
_cell.angle_beta   90.00
_cell.angle_gamma   90.00
#
_symmetry.space_group_name_H-M   'P 1'
#
loop_
_entity.id
_entity.type
_entity.pdbx_description
1 polymer ?
#
loop_
_entity_poly.entity_id
_entity_poly.type
_entity_poly.pdbx_seq_one_letter_code
_entity_poly.pdbx_strand_id
1 'polypeptide(L)'
;MVCVCNATYCDTLDPLALPAPGTYVKYESSKAGKRLERSEGSFQHSLHAPGLLLTLNVSALYQRMKGFGGSLSDSAAINILELSRPAQDQLLRSYFSESGIEYNLLRLSMACSDFSTRPYSYDDVPHDYELKHFRLAEEDLMMKIPLLHRASAISKRPLSLIGSPWTAPAWLKSNNDVRGKGTLKGQAGDKYHKTWANYFIKFLDEYSKHNVTFWAVTAQNEPLAALLTPPQFPTIAFTAASQRDFVVHDLGPALARSAHPTRLIIMDDQRIHLPHWAKVVLGNATAARYATGVGVHWYLDSIAPASCLDATHKLFPDHLLLYTEACSGILTLRFSVSLGCWDRGVHYSHSILTVLNHFVAGWTDWNLALNLKGGPNWVKNYVDSPVIVDSSKDVFYKQPMFYHLGHFRWVRGAPGASCQLKIRGCDPCPCSSPHSKFIPEGSQRVGLHSSRRCLLCQLEHVAVLRPDGALVLVVLNK
;
A
#
# COMPACT_ATOMS: atom_id res chain seq x y z
N MET A 1 20.16 -3.52 13.43
CA MET A 1 20.73 -4.49 12.46
C MET A 1 19.78 -4.70 11.29
N VAL A 2 20.34 -4.96 10.11
CA VAL A 2 19.64 -5.38 8.88
C VAL A 2 19.93 -6.86 8.60
N CYS A 3 19.17 -7.48 7.70
CA CYS A 3 19.57 -8.76 7.09
C CYS A 3 20.16 -8.48 5.71
N VAL A 4 21.32 -9.05 5.42
CA VAL A 4 22.03 -8.88 4.14
C VAL A 4 21.62 -10.00 3.20
N CYS A 5 21.24 -9.64 1.98
CA CYS A 5 20.92 -10.55 0.89
C CYS A 5 21.77 -10.21 -0.34
N ASN A 6 22.06 -11.20 -1.16
CA ASN A 6 22.85 -11.08 -2.40
C ASN A 6 22.37 -12.11 -3.44
N ALA A 7 23.15 -12.32 -4.50
CA ALA A 7 22.85 -13.30 -5.55
C ALA A 7 22.63 -14.75 -5.08
N THR A 8 23.32 -15.18 -4.01
CA THR A 8 23.35 -16.59 -3.57
C THR A 8 22.60 -16.86 -2.28
N TYR A 9 22.30 -15.82 -1.48
CA TYR A 9 21.66 -15.95 -0.18
C TYR A 9 20.68 -14.81 0.09
N CYS A 10 19.51 -15.15 0.63
CA CYS A 10 18.64 -14.22 1.33
C CYS A 10 17.82 -14.98 2.38
N ASP A 11 17.47 -14.33 3.50
CA ASP A 11 16.63 -14.97 4.51
C ASP A 11 15.19 -15.14 3.99
N THR A 12 14.69 -16.36 4.09
CA THR A 12 13.35 -16.79 3.67
C THR A 12 12.53 -17.29 4.85
N LEU A 13 11.24 -17.42 4.65
CA LEU A 13 10.28 -17.85 5.67
C LEU A 13 9.58 -19.13 5.24
N ASP A 14 9.57 -20.15 6.10
CA ASP A 14 8.94 -21.44 5.78
C ASP A 14 7.45 -21.30 5.46
N PRO A 15 6.86 -22.08 4.54
CA PRO A 15 5.40 -22.10 4.34
C PRO A 15 4.62 -22.33 5.66
N LEU A 16 3.49 -21.63 5.87
CA LEU A 16 2.72 -21.75 7.11
C LEU A 16 1.67 -22.84 7.03
N ALA A 17 2.02 -24.07 7.43
CA ALA A 17 0.98 -25.03 7.81
C ALA A 17 0.07 -24.41 8.88
N LEU A 18 -1.25 -24.59 8.74
CA LEU A 18 -2.19 -24.27 9.82
C LEU A 18 -1.85 -25.16 11.02
N PRO A 19 -1.78 -24.60 12.25
CA PRO A 19 -1.53 -25.39 13.44
C PRO A 19 -2.66 -26.40 13.68
N ALA A 20 -2.32 -27.54 14.29
CA ALA A 20 -3.32 -28.52 14.69
C ALA A 20 -4.33 -27.91 15.69
N PRO A 21 -5.61 -28.33 15.70
CA PRO A 21 -6.60 -27.82 16.65
C PRO A 21 -6.10 -27.89 18.10
N GLY A 22 -6.22 -26.78 18.84
CA GLY A 22 -5.65 -26.65 20.18
C GLY A 22 -4.20 -26.13 20.24
N THR A 23 -3.56 -25.86 19.09
CA THR A 23 -2.22 -25.25 19.02
C THR A 23 -2.21 -23.93 18.24
N TYR A 24 -1.14 -23.16 18.37
CA TYR A 24 -0.91 -21.90 17.66
C TYR A 24 0.52 -21.80 17.15
N VAL A 25 0.73 -21.02 16.08
CA VAL A 25 2.05 -20.62 15.59
C VAL A 25 2.29 -19.16 15.94
N LYS A 26 3.44 -18.85 16.53
CA LYS A 26 3.91 -17.49 16.84
C LYS A 26 5.09 -17.13 15.92
N TYR A 27 5.08 -15.91 15.39
CA TYR A 27 6.21 -15.31 14.70
C TYR A 27 6.72 -14.12 15.50
N GLU A 28 8.02 -14.07 15.77
CA GLU A 28 8.62 -13.08 16.67
C GLU A 28 9.68 -12.24 15.94
N SER A 29 9.68 -10.93 16.17
CA SER A 29 10.77 -10.05 15.76
C SER A 29 11.14 -9.14 16.91
N SER A 30 12.43 -8.88 17.11
CA SER A 30 12.90 -8.09 18.26
C SER A 30 14.07 -7.18 17.92
N LYS A 31 14.21 -6.10 18.70
CA LYS A 31 15.37 -5.18 18.65
C LYS A 31 16.69 -5.91 18.88
N ALA A 32 16.67 -6.97 19.70
CA ALA A 32 17.81 -7.85 19.99
C ALA A 32 18.23 -8.75 18.80
N GLY A 33 17.37 -8.96 17.80
CA GLY A 33 17.77 -9.56 16.53
C GLY A 33 16.86 -10.64 15.94
N LYS A 34 15.78 -11.03 16.61
CA LYS A 34 14.82 -11.99 16.03
C LYS A 34 14.15 -11.42 14.77
N ARG A 35 13.95 -12.23 13.74
CA ARG A 35 13.42 -11.81 12.43
C ARG A 35 12.41 -12.82 11.90
N LEU A 36 11.13 -12.54 12.19
CA LEU A 36 9.99 -13.43 11.92
C LEU A 36 10.30 -14.89 12.33
N GLU A 37 10.90 -15.05 13.50
CA GLU A 37 11.31 -16.34 14.06
C GLU A 37 10.07 -17.15 14.45
N ARG A 38 9.97 -18.37 13.90
CA ARG A 38 8.81 -19.26 14.08
C ARG A 38 8.93 -20.04 15.39
N SER A 39 7.83 -20.10 16.14
CA SER A 39 7.66 -20.98 17.30
C SER A 39 6.21 -21.48 17.37
N GLU A 40 5.95 -22.52 18.15
CA GLU A 40 4.62 -23.10 18.36
C GLU A 40 4.29 -23.15 19.86
N GLY A 41 3.00 -23.29 20.16
CA GLY A 41 2.52 -23.56 21.53
C GLY A 41 1.11 -24.12 21.54
N SER A 42 0.66 -24.58 22.70
CA SER A 42 -0.69 -25.11 22.92
C SER A 42 -1.57 -24.12 23.69
N PHE A 43 -2.87 -24.14 23.41
CA PHE A 43 -3.87 -23.45 24.23
C PHE A 43 -4.14 -24.24 25.52
N GLN A 44 -4.39 -23.53 26.61
CA GLN A 44 -4.73 -24.11 27.90
C GLN A 44 -6.26 -24.04 28.13
N HIS A 45 -6.84 -25.07 28.74
CA HIS A 45 -8.28 -25.13 29.02
C HIS A 45 -8.73 -24.20 30.16
N SER A 46 -7.84 -23.84 31.10
CA SER A 46 -8.10 -22.87 32.17
C SER A 46 -7.02 -21.81 32.23
N LEU A 47 -7.44 -20.56 32.46
CA LEU A 47 -6.55 -19.41 32.67
C LEU A 47 -6.42 -19.15 34.18
N HIS A 48 -5.31 -19.57 34.77
CA HIS A 48 -4.92 -19.22 36.14
C HIS A 48 -3.83 -18.14 36.15
N ALA A 49 -4.04 -17.04 35.44
CA ALA A 49 -3.07 -15.96 35.28
C ALA A 49 -3.62 -14.59 35.74
N PRO A 50 -2.98 -13.88 36.68
CA PRO A 50 -3.40 -12.54 37.12
C PRO A 50 -2.99 -11.41 36.15
N GLY A 51 -2.58 -11.76 34.92
CA GLY A 51 -1.99 -10.85 33.93
C GLY A 51 -2.99 -10.17 33.00
N LEU A 52 -2.45 -9.55 31.95
CA LEU A 52 -3.24 -8.98 30.86
C LEU A 52 -3.92 -10.10 30.06
N LEU A 53 -5.23 -9.97 29.84
CA LEU A 53 -6.01 -10.91 29.01
C LEU A 53 -6.60 -10.16 27.82
N LEU A 54 -6.36 -10.69 26.62
CA LEU A 54 -6.92 -10.20 25.37
C LEU A 54 -8.01 -11.16 24.90
N THR A 55 -9.27 -10.74 24.99
CA THR A 55 -10.45 -11.54 24.64
C THR A 55 -10.90 -11.22 23.23
N LEU A 56 -10.86 -12.21 22.34
CA LEU A 56 -11.36 -12.11 20.96
C LEU A 56 -12.89 -12.15 20.93
N ASN A 57 -13.52 -11.25 20.18
CA ASN A 57 -14.96 -11.24 19.90
C ASN A 57 -15.18 -11.35 18.39
N VAL A 58 -15.31 -12.58 17.91
CA VAL A 58 -15.54 -12.90 16.49
C VAL A 58 -16.94 -12.53 15.99
N SER A 59 -17.87 -12.16 16.87
CA SER A 59 -19.21 -11.67 16.49
C SER A 59 -19.22 -10.17 16.18
N ALA A 60 -18.21 -9.41 16.64
CA ALA A 60 -18.07 -7.99 16.34
C ALA A 60 -17.22 -7.83 15.07
N LEU A 61 -17.86 -7.64 13.92
CA LEU A 61 -17.22 -7.52 12.61
C LEU A 61 -17.08 -6.04 12.18
N TYR A 62 -15.97 -5.71 11.50
CA TYR A 62 -15.63 -4.34 11.08
C TYR A 62 -15.37 -4.26 9.56
N GLN A 63 -14.26 -3.67 9.11
CA GLN A 63 -13.90 -3.61 7.70
C GLN A 63 -13.32 -4.94 7.19
N ARG A 64 -13.49 -5.19 5.88
CA ARG A 64 -12.75 -6.24 5.16
C ARG A 64 -11.40 -5.73 4.70
N MET A 65 -10.40 -6.56 4.82
CA MET A 65 -9.04 -6.28 4.38
C MET A 65 -8.94 -6.35 2.85
N LYS A 66 -8.25 -5.38 2.25
CA LYS A 66 -7.89 -5.32 0.83
C LYS A 66 -6.45 -5.79 0.60
N GLY A 67 -5.51 -5.42 1.46
CA GLY A 67 -4.13 -5.89 1.33
C GLY A 67 -3.04 -4.99 1.89
N PHE A 68 -1.81 -5.39 1.60
CA PHE A 68 -0.58 -4.69 1.95
C PHE A 68 0.37 -4.67 0.74
N GLY A 69 1.18 -3.62 0.65
CA GLY A 69 1.94 -3.35 -0.57
C GLY A 69 3.02 -2.30 -0.43
N GLY A 70 3.56 -1.90 -1.58
CA GLY A 70 4.49 -0.78 -1.74
C GLY A 70 4.27 -0.05 -3.07
N SER A 71 5.23 0.79 -3.45
CA SER A 71 5.22 1.56 -4.70
C SER A 71 6.41 1.17 -5.60
N LEU A 72 6.12 0.81 -6.85
CA LEU A 72 7.12 0.61 -7.91
C LEU A 72 7.30 1.91 -8.69
N SER A 73 8.01 2.85 -8.08
CA SER A 73 8.51 4.07 -8.73
C SER A 73 9.65 3.75 -9.70
N ASP A 74 10.01 4.71 -10.57
CA ASP A 74 11.18 4.58 -11.43
C ASP A 74 12.45 4.35 -10.59
N SER A 75 12.57 5.03 -9.44
CA SER A 75 13.71 4.86 -8.53
C SER A 75 13.76 3.47 -7.91
N ALA A 76 12.63 2.89 -7.51
CA ALA A 76 12.59 1.51 -7.04
C ALA A 76 12.97 0.53 -8.17
N ALA A 77 12.48 0.77 -9.39
CA ALA A 77 12.79 -0.05 -10.54
C ALA A 77 14.29 0.00 -10.93
N ILE A 78 14.90 1.20 -10.93
CA ILE A 78 16.35 1.41 -11.16
C ILE A 78 17.17 0.62 -10.12
N ASN A 79 16.91 0.83 -8.83
CA ASN A 79 17.67 0.17 -7.76
C ASN A 79 17.57 -1.36 -7.83
N ILE A 80 16.39 -1.90 -8.18
CA ILE A 80 16.25 -3.34 -8.40
C ILE A 80 17.12 -3.75 -9.59
N LEU A 81 17.01 -3.08 -10.74
CA LEU A 81 17.70 -3.45 -11.97
C LEU A 81 19.24 -3.27 -11.94
N GLU A 82 19.77 -2.44 -11.04
CA GLU A 82 21.21 -2.33 -10.78
C GLU A 82 21.83 -3.58 -10.11
N LEU A 83 21.03 -4.46 -9.49
CA LEU A 83 21.50 -5.74 -8.96
C LEU A 83 21.70 -6.78 -10.07
N SER A 84 22.51 -7.81 -9.81
CA SER A 84 22.61 -8.98 -10.67
C SER A 84 21.26 -9.73 -10.73
N ARG A 85 21.01 -10.47 -11.83
CA ARG A 85 19.72 -11.15 -12.03
C ARG A 85 19.32 -12.08 -10.85
N PRO A 86 20.21 -12.90 -10.27
CA PRO A 86 19.86 -13.69 -9.09
C PRO A 86 19.53 -12.84 -7.86
N ALA A 87 20.27 -11.74 -7.61
CA ALA A 87 19.99 -10.83 -6.50
C ALA A 87 18.64 -10.10 -6.68
N GLN A 88 18.31 -9.70 -7.91
CA GLN A 88 16.97 -9.20 -8.26
C GLN A 88 15.87 -10.22 -7.96
N ASP A 89 16.08 -11.50 -8.31
CA ASP A 89 15.09 -12.55 -8.06
C ASP A 89 14.93 -12.80 -6.55
N GLN A 90 16.00 -12.74 -5.74
CA GLN A 90 15.90 -12.79 -4.27
C GLN A 90 15.13 -11.60 -3.68
N LEU A 91 15.34 -10.38 -4.20
CA LEU A 91 14.64 -9.17 -3.77
C LEU A 91 13.13 -9.26 -4.10
N LEU A 92 12.78 -9.61 -5.34
CA LEU A 92 11.39 -9.78 -5.74
C LEU A 92 10.72 -10.93 -4.97
N ARG A 93 11.41 -12.06 -4.76
CA ARG A 93 10.89 -13.15 -3.90
C ARG A 93 10.66 -12.71 -2.46
N SER A 94 11.52 -11.84 -1.92
CA SER A 94 11.34 -11.30 -0.57
C SER A 94 10.01 -10.55 -0.43
N TYR A 95 9.58 -9.78 -1.42
CA TYR A 95 8.27 -9.11 -1.38
C TYR A 95 7.09 -9.98 -1.83
N PHE A 96 7.24 -10.77 -2.90
CA PHE A 96 6.09 -11.30 -3.63
C PHE A 96 5.85 -12.81 -3.48
N SER A 97 6.84 -13.58 -3.03
CA SER A 97 6.72 -15.04 -2.88
C SER A 97 6.16 -15.46 -1.52
N GLU A 98 5.63 -16.69 -1.41
CA GLU A 98 5.26 -17.31 -0.13
C GLU A 98 6.44 -17.42 0.85
N SER A 99 7.64 -17.63 0.32
CA SER A 99 8.90 -17.63 1.09
C SER A 99 9.32 -16.22 1.56
N GLY A 100 8.61 -15.17 1.12
CA GLY A 100 8.82 -13.77 1.47
C GLY A 100 7.64 -13.20 2.27
N ILE A 101 7.25 -11.97 1.97
CA ILE A 101 6.17 -11.24 2.67
C ILE A 101 4.90 -11.00 1.85
N GLU A 102 4.72 -11.68 0.72
CA GLU A 102 3.46 -11.77 -0.04
C GLU A 102 2.65 -10.47 -0.20
N TYR A 103 3.29 -9.41 -0.69
CA TYR A 103 2.61 -8.19 -1.12
C TYR A 103 1.57 -8.49 -2.20
N ASN A 104 0.39 -7.88 -2.06
CA ASN A 104 -0.73 -8.04 -3.00
C ASN A 104 -1.28 -6.69 -3.51
N LEU A 105 -0.91 -5.57 -2.89
CA LEU A 105 -1.11 -4.22 -3.42
C LEU A 105 0.20 -3.72 -4.02
N LEU A 106 0.12 -2.96 -5.11
CA LEU A 106 1.27 -2.26 -5.66
C LEU A 106 0.85 -0.94 -6.32
N ARG A 107 1.44 0.18 -5.87
CA ARG A 107 1.22 1.51 -6.44
C ARG A 107 2.23 1.82 -7.53
N LEU A 108 1.82 2.56 -8.55
CA LEU A 108 2.66 3.01 -9.65
C LEU A 108 2.38 4.47 -9.98
N SER A 109 3.45 5.19 -10.35
CA SER A 109 3.32 6.52 -10.94
C SER A 109 2.85 6.44 -12.38
N MET A 110 1.82 7.23 -12.70
CA MET A 110 1.45 7.58 -14.06
C MET A 110 2.42 8.68 -14.51
N ALA A 111 3.42 8.30 -15.30
CA ALA A 111 4.61 9.09 -15.64
C ALA A 111 5.49 9.41 -14.42
N CYS A 112 6.13 10.57 -14.40
CA CYS A 112 7.12 10.91 -13.37
C CYS A 112 6.53 11.11 -11.96
N SER A 113 7.39 10.94 -10.97
CA SER A 113 7.20 11.31 -9.56
C SER A 113 8.41 12.12 -9.07
N ASP A 114 8.48 12.47 -7.79
CA ASP A 114 9.74 12.95 -7.21
C ASP A 114 10.80 11.82 -7.13
N PHE A 115 10.37 10.57 -7.02
CA PHE A 115 11.17 9.35 -7.20
C PHE A 115 11.31 8.91 -8.67
N SER A 116 11.57 9.90 -9.53
CA SER A 116 12.06 9.74 -10.90
C SER A 116 13.46 10.36 -11.06
N THR A 117 14.10 10.20 -12.22
CA THR A 117 15.38 10.84 -12.55
C THR A 117 15.22 12.17 -13.30
N ARG A 118 14.04 12.42 -13.87
CA ARG A 118 13.70 13.59 -14.70
C ARG A 118 12.18 13.88 -14.64
N PRO A 119 11.73 15.11 -14.97
CA PRO A 119 10.31 15.35 -15.28
C PRO A 119 9.94 14.75 -16.63
N TYR A 120 8.75 14.16 -16.72
CA TYR A 120 8.10 13.82 -17.98
C TYR A 120 6.59 13.56 -17.77
N SER A 121 5.82 13.70 -18.83
CA SER A 121 4.49 13.09 -18.95
C SER A 121 4.47 12.07 -20.10
N TYR A 122 3.34 11.40 -20.32
CA TYR A 122 3.16 10.54 -21.49
C TYR A 122 2.80 11.31 -22.76
N ASP A 123 2.45 12.60 -22.65
CA ASP A 123 2.03 13.42 -23.79
C ASP A 123 2.53 14.87 -23.68
N ASP A 124 3.84 15.04 -23.83
CA ASP A 124 4.50 16.34 -23.77
C ASP A 124 4.37 17.17 -25.07
N VAL A 125 3.54 16.76 -26.05
CA VAL A 125 3.28 17.53 -27.28
C VAL A 125 2.20 18.59 -27.02
N PRO A 126 2.49 19.90 -27.17
CA PRO A 126 1.52 20.94 -26.83
C PRO A 126 0.23 20.87 -27.63
N HIS A 127 -0.90 20.98 -26.92
CA HIS A 127 -2.26 21.06 -27.48
C HIS A 127 -2.78 19.79 -28.16
N ASP A 128 -2.22 18.61 -27.87
CA ASP A 128 -2.75 17.33 -28.33
C ASP A 128 -3.99 16.88 -27.53
N TYR A 129 -5.11 17.60 -27.70
CA TYR A 129 -6.37 17.31 -27.00
C TYR A 129 -6.96 15.92 -27.35
N GLU A 130 -6.48 15.29 -28.43
CA GLU A 130 -6.88 13.95 -28.90
C GLU A 130 -5.94 12.82 -28.40
N LEU A 131 -4.83 13.17 -27.74
CA LEU A 131 -3.83 12.23 -27.21
C LEU A 131 -3.28 11.26 -28.29
N LYS A 132 -2.94 11.81 -29.46
CA LYS A 132 -2.32 11.12 -30.61
C LYS A 132 -0.84 10.80 -30.39
N HIS A 133 -0.14 11.61 -29.61
CA HIS A 133 1.28 11.51 -29.29
C HIS A 133 1.55 10.87 -27.91
N PHE A 134 0.48 10.52 -27.19
CA PHE A 134 0.54 9.75 -25.95
C PHE A 134 1.35 8.47 -26.14
N ARG A 135 2.39 8.31 -25.32
CA ARG A 135 3.22 7.09 -25.29
C ARG A 135 3.75 6.84 -23.89
N LEU A 136 3.86 5.57 -23.52
CA LEU A 136 4.59 5.16 -22.34
C LEU A 136 6.08 5.52 -22.48
N ALA A 137 6.74 5.81 -21.36
CA ALA A 137 8.15 6.17 -21.37
C ALA A 137 9.04 4.92 -21.33
N GLU A 138 10.35 5.09 -21.56
CA GLU A 138 11.31 4.00 -21.42
C GLU A 138 11.33 3.44 -19.98
N GLU A 139 11.10 4.30 -18.99
CA GLU A 139 10.93 3.91 -17.59
C GLU A 139 9.79 2.90 -17.37
N ASP A 140 8.70 3.01 -18.14
CA ASP A 140 7.59 2.04 -18.09
C ASP A 140 7.94 0.76 -18.84
N LEU A 141 8.37 0.90 -20.10
CA LEU A 141 8.56 -0.20 -21.04
C LEU A 141 9.75 -1.10 -20.70
N MET A 142 10.86 -0.50 -20.25
CA MET A 142 12.12 -1.20 -19.99
C MET A 142 12.31 -1.57 -18.52
N MET A 143 11.62 -0.89 -17.59
CA MET A 143 11.81 -1.13 -16.15
C MET A 143 10.53 -1.58 -15.44
N LYS A 144 9.48 -0.74 -15.37
CA LYS A 144 8.30 -1.03 -14.54
C LYS A 144 7.54 -2.27 -15.05
N ILE A 145 7.13 -2.30 -16.32
CA ILE A 145 6.35 -3.42 -16.90
C ILE A 145 7.09 -4.77 -16.80
N PRO A 146 8.39 -4.89 -17.16
CA PRO A 146 9.15 -6.12 -16.96
C PRO A 146 9.24 -6.59 -15.49
N LEU A 147 9.36 -5.66 -14.55
CA LEU A 147 9.36 -5.99 -13.11
C LEU A 147 7.97 -6.40 -12.61
N LEU A 148 6.89 -5.79 -13.10
CA LEU A 148 5.51 -6.19 -12.80
C LEU A 148 5.23 -7.63 -13.22
N HIS A 149 5.65 -8.02 -14.43
CA HIS A 149 5.48 -9.40 -14.90
C HIS A 149 6.25 -10.40 -14.01
N ARG A 150 7.47 -10.07 -13.59
CA ARG A 150 8.26 -10.92 -12.68
C ARG A 150 7.61 -11.01 -11.29
N ALA A 151 7.16 -9.89 -10.73
CA ALA A 151 6.43 -9.87 -9.46
C ALA A 151 5.17 -10.74 -9.54
N SER A 152 4.38 -10.57 -10.60
CA SER A 152 3.13 -11.31 -10.83
C SER A 152 3.36 -12.81 -11.04
N ALA A 153 4.45 -13.20 -11.70
CA ALA A 153 4.84 -14.60 -11.89
C ALA A 153 5.37 -15.27 -10.59
N ILE A 154 5.94 -14.48 -9.68
CA ILE A 154 6.39 -14.93 -8.35
C ILE A 154 5.22 -15.01 -7.36
N SER A 155 4.24 -14.09 -7.47
CA SER A 155 3.04 -14.05 -6.64
C SER A 155 2.07 -15.18 -6.95
N LYS A 156 1.67 -15.93 -5.92
CA LYS A 156 0.62 -16.96 -6.06
C LYS A 156 -0.81 -16.41 -6.19
N ARG A 157 -1.02 -15.10 -6.03
CA ARG A 157 -2.34 -14.47 -6.13
C ARG A 157 -2.23 -13.16 -6.91
N PRO A 158 -3.31 -12.72 -7.59
CA PRO A 158 -3.27 -11.52 -8.42
C PRO A 158 -2.84 -10.28 -7.64
N LEU A 159 -1.90 -9.52 -8.19
CA LEU A 159 -1.54 -8.20 -7.68
C LEU A 159 -2.63 -7.20 -8.05
N SER A 160 -3.11 -6.46 -7.07
CA SER A 160 -4.03 -5.34 -7.26
C SER A 160 -3.22 -4.06 -7.44
N LEU A 161 -3.07 -3.63 -8.70
CA LEU A 161 -2.30 -2.44 -9.05
C LEU A 161 -3.11 -1.16 -8.86
N ILE A 162 -2.45 -0.10 -8.39
CA ILE A 162 -3.00 1.25 -8.20
C ILE A 162 -2.18 2.24 -9.03
N GLY A 163 -2.81 2.92 -10.00
CA GLY A 163 -2.19 4.03 -10.72
C GLY A 163 -2.46 5.36 -10.01
N SER A 164 -1.46 6.22 -9.84
CA SER A 164 -1.66 7.59 -9.35
C SER A 164 -0.82 8.56 -10.19
N PRO A 165 -1.39 9.68 -10.68
CA PRO A 165 -0.63 10.71 -11.36
C PRO A 165 -0.15 11.77 -10.36
N TRP A 166 1.11 12.18 -10.50
CA TRP A 166 1.65 13.31 -9.75
C TRP A 166 1.33 14.62 -10.46
N THR A 167 1.30 14.64 -11.78
CA THR A 167 1.06 15.85 -12.55
C THR A 167 0.52 15.54 -13.95
N ALA A 168 -0.13 16.53 -14.55
CA ALA A 168 -0.57 16.47 -15.94
C ALA A 168 0.52 16.98 -16.90
N PRO A 169 0.45 16.65 -18.21
CA PRO A 169 1.22 17.32 -19.25
C PRO A 169 1.29 18.84 -19.05
N ALA A 170 2.48 19.42 -19.22
CA ALA A 170 2.73 20.83 -18.94
C ALA A 170 1.70 21.77 -19.58
N TRP A 171 1.33 21.50 -20.85
CA TRP A 171 0.41 22.32 -21.62
C TRP A 171 -1.06 22.26 -21.13
N LEU A 172 -1.45 21.27 -20.30
CA LEU A 172 -2.74 21.23 -19.60
C LEU A 172 -2.73 22.04 -18.29
N LYS A 173 -1.56 22.35 -17.73
CA LYS A 173 -1.42 23.04 -16.43
C LYS A 173 -1.38 24.56 -16.56
N SER A 174 -1.96 25.27 -15.59
CA SER A 174 -2.02 26.74 -15.59
C SER A 174 -0.64 27.42 -15.56
N ASN A 175 0.41 26.74 -15.07
CA ASN A 175 1.78 27.24 -15.04
C ASN A 175 2.67 26.81 -16.24
N ASN A 176 2.16 26.00 -17.17
CA ASN A 176 2.89 25.47 -18.34
C ASN A 176 4.20 24.70 -18.01
N ASP A 177 4.33 24.09 -16.82
CA ASP A 177 5.48 23.26 -16.44
C ASP A 177 4.97 21.99 -15.76
N VAL A 178 5.59 20.84 -16.05
CA VAL A 178 5.36 19.54 -15.35
C VAL A 178 5.57 19.71 -13.83
N ARG A 179 6.48 20.59 -13.43
CA ARG A 179 6.81 20.91 -12.05
C ARG A 179 5.92 21.98 -11.46
N GLY A 180 5.99 22.09 -10.13
CA GLY A 180 5.58 23.26 -9.38
C GLY A 180 4.07 23.50 -9.34
N LYS A 181 3.73 24.53 -8.59
CA LYS A 181 2.34 24.86 -8.24
C LYS A 181 1.58 25.29 -9.49
N GLY A 182 0.57 24.49 -9.85
CA GLY A 182 -0.35 24.74 -10.95
C GLY A 182 -1.60 23.90 -10.77
N THR A 183 -2.69 24.33 -11.39
CA THR A 183 -3.96 23.60 -11.50
C THR A 183 -4.11 23.11 -12.94
N LEU A 184 -5.14 22.31 -13.25
CA LEU A 184 -5.60 22.23 -14.64
C LEU A 184 -6.04 23.62 -15.13
N LYS A 185 -5.89 23.87 -16.42
CA LYS A 185 -6.50 25.02 -17.10
C LYS A 185 -8.02 24.86 -17.17
N GLY A 186 -8.73 25.98 -17.12
CA GLY A 186 -10.17 26.01 -17.31
C GLY A 186 -10.95 25.37 -16.16
N GLN A 187 -12.02 24.61 -16.47
CA GLN A 187 -12.98 24.08 -15.49
C GLN A 187 -13.50 22.68 -15.87
N ALA A 188 -13.97 21.90 -14.89
CA ALA A 188 -14.53 20.57 -15.11
C ALA A 188 -15.63 20.57 -16.19
N GLY A 189 -15.64 19.53 -17.02
CA GLY A 189 -16.49 19.43 -18.21
C GLY A 189 -15.92 20.12 -19.47
N ASP A 190 -14.82 20.87 -19.38
CA ASP A 190 -14.18 21.50 -20.54
C ASP A 190 -13.18 20.59 -21.27
N LYS A 191 -12.54 21.13 -22.32
CA LYS A 191 -11.57 20.37 -23.12
C LYS A 191 -10.33 19.94 -22.32
N TYR A 192 -9.84 20.74 -21.37
CA TYR A 192 -8.64 20.41 -20.60
C TYR A 192 -8.92 19.27 -19.61
N HIS A 193 -10.06 19.33 -18.92
CA HIS A 193 -10.47 18.30 -17.98
C HIS A 193 -10.88 17.00 -18.67
N LYS A 194 -11.57 17.09 -19.82
CA LYS A 194 -11.86 15.91 -20.68
C LYS A 194 -10.59 15.26 -21.22
N THR A 195 -9.63 16.04 -21.71
CA THR A 195 -8.33 15.49 -22.14
C THR A 195 -7.60 14.84 -20.96
N TRP A 196 -7.61 15.45 -19.77
CA TRP A 196 -7.00 14.83 -18.59
C TRP A 196 -7.70 13.53 -18.19
N ALA A 197 -9.03 13.46 -18.19
CA ALA A 197 -9.76 12.21 -17.97
C ALA A 197 -9.43 11.14 -19.03
N ASN A 198 -9.33 11.53 -20.31
CA ASN A 198 -8.92 10.63 -21.39
C ASN A 198 -7.47 10.14 -21.24
N TYR A 199 -6.57 10.93 -20.62
CA TYR A 199 -5.18 10.53 -20.35
C TYR A 199 -5.12 9.35 -19.36
N PHE A 200 -6.03 9.29 -18.37
CA PHE A 200 -6.17 8.08 -17.54
C PHE A 200 -6.59 6.86 -18.38
N ILE A 201 -7.54 7.03 -19.31
CA ILE A 201 -8.01 5.92 -20.14
C ILE A 201 -6.89 5.45 -21.08
N LYS A 202 -6.15 6.37 -21.71
CA LYS A 202 -4.97 6.04 -22.52
C LYS A 202 -3.89 5.31 -21.73
N PHE A 203 -3.61 5.72 -20.49
CA PHE A 203 -2.69 4.99 -19.61
C PHE A 203 -3.13 3.54 -19.38
N LEU A 204 -4.43 3.32 -19.09
CA LEU A 204 -4.99 1.98 -18.91
C LEU A 204 -4.98 1.18 -20.22
N ASP A 205 -5.29 1.80 -21.36
CA ASP A 205 -5.23 1.18 -22.69
C ASP A 205 -3.81 0.70 -23.03
N GLU A 206 -2.80 1.57 -22.90
CA GLU A 206 -1.42 1.22 -23.22
C GLU A 206 -0.86 0.14 -22.29
N TYR A 207 -1.07 0.23 -20.97
CA TYR A 207 -0.64 -0.84 -20.05
C TYR A 207 -1.38 -2.17 -20.32
N SER A 208 -2.64 -2.12 -20.74
CA SER A 208 -3.42 -3.32 -21.11
C SER A 208 -2.86 -4.03 -22.34
N LYS A 209 -2.27 -3.31 -23.32
CA LYS A 209 -1.52 -3.93 -24.45
C LYS A 209 -0.33 -4.77 -23.98
N HIS A 210 0.23 -4.45 -22.82
CA HIS A 210 1.28 -5.22 -22.16
C HIS A 210 0.72 -6.29 -21.18
N ASN A 211 -0.58 -6.59 -21.22
CA ASN A 211 -1.25 -7.51 -20.28
C ASN A 211 -1.17 -7.08 -18.80
N VAL A 212 -1.06 -5.77 -18.53
CA VAL A 212 -1.07 -5.22 -17.18
C VAL A 212 -2.36 -4.45 -16.94
N THR A 213 -3.13 -4.82 -15.92
CA THR A 213 -4.42 -4.20 -15.59
C THR A 213 -4.42 -3.61 -14.18
N PHE A 214 -5.16 -2.51 -14.01
CA PHE A 214 -5.23 -1.77 -12.75
C PHE A 214 -6.53 -2.04 -12.01
N TRP A 215 -6.41 -2.42 -10.73
CA TRP A 215 -7.55 -2.53 -9.82
C TRP A 215 -8.15 -1.16 -9.56
N ALA A 216 -7.30 -0.15 -9.34
CA ALA A 216 -7.74 1.22 -9.07
C ALA A 216 -6.83 2.27 -9.71
N VAL A 217 -7.36 3.47 -9.87
CA VAL A 217 -6.60 4.71 -10.01
C VAL A 217 -7.00 5.68 -8.90
N THR A 218 -6.07 6.53 -8.46
CA THR A 218 -6.38 7.65 -7.59
C THR A 218 -6.61 8.92 -8.42
N ALA A 219 -7.47 9.82 -7.96
CA ALA A 219 -7.86 11.00 -8.74
C ALA A 219 -6.69 11.97 -9.00
N GLN A 220 -5.74 12.03 -8.07
CA GLN A 220 -4.52 12.85 -8.10
C GLN A 220 -3.66 12.51 -6.87
N ASN A 221 -2.33 12.38 -7.01
CA ASN A 221 -1.40 12.32 -5.87
C ASN A 221 -1.33 13.67 -5.13
N GLU A 222 -1.61 13.70 -3.83
CA GLU A 222 -1.46 14.86 -2.94
C GLU A 222 -2.02 16.20 -3.49
N PRO A 223 -3.31 16.25 -3.89
CA PRO A 223 -3.95 17.41 -4.50
C PRO A 223 -3.87 18.70 -3.70
N LEU A 224 -3.77 18.66 -2.37
CA LEU A 224 -3.61 19.86 -1.55
C LEU A 224 -2.16 20.08 -1.09
N ALA A 225 -1.40 19.01 -0.79
CA ALA A 225 0.01 19.17 -0.47
C ALA A 225 0.81 19.80 -1.63
N ALA A 226 0.35 19.63 -2.88
CA ALA A 226 0.79 20.37 -4.06
C ALA A 226 0.94 21.90 -3.86
N LEU A 227 0.11 22.51 -3.00
CA LEU A 227 0.19 23.94 -2.68
C LEU A 227 1.32 24.30 -1.70
N LEU A 228 1.90 23.32 -1.01
CA LEU A 228 2.96 23.47 -0.01
C LEU A 228 4.30 22.90 -0.48
N THR A 229 4.32 21.97 -1.44
CA THR A 229 5.54 21.37 -2.00
C THR A 229 6.51 22.40 -2.61
N PRO A 230 7.84 22.14 -2.55
CA PRO A 230 8.84 22.94 -3.27
C PRO A 230 8.60 23.00 -4.79
N PRO A 231 9.00 24.08 -5.48
CA PRO A 231 8.69 24.31 -6.90
C PRO A 231 9.20 23.25 -7.89
N GLN A 232 10.12 22.38 -7.47
CA GLN A 232 10.73 21.36 -8.32
C GLN A 232 9.89 20.08 -8.43
N PHE A 233 8.94 19.84 -7.51
CA PHE A 233 8.14 18.61 -7.49
C PHE A 233 7.15 18.56 -8.67
N PRO A 234 6.89 17.39 -9.27
CA PRO A 234 5.77 17.22 -10.17
C PRO A 234 4.48 17.19 -9.33
N THR A 235 3.65 18.22 -9.44
CA THR A 235 2.37 18.31 -8.72
C THR A 235 1.29 18.92 -9.60
N ILE A 236 0.02 18.70 -9.25
CA ILE A 236 -1.09 19.49 -9.75
C ILE A 236 -2.15 19.63 -8.66
N ALA A 237 -2.55 20.86 -8.37
CA ALA A 237 -3.38 21.18 -7.23
C ALA A 237 -4.87 21.05 -7.56
N PHE A 238 -5.62 20.43 -6.65
CA PHE A 238 -7.07 20.44 -6.63
C PHE A 238 -7.55 20.84 -5.22
N THR A 239 -8.64 21.59 -5.15
CA THR A 239 -9.49 21.64 -3.96
C THR A 239 -10.44 20.44 -3.96
N ALA A 240 -11.00 20.08 -2.79
CA ALA A 240 -12.02 19.04 -2.70
C ALA A 240 -13.23 19.30 -3.63
N ALA A 241 -13.63 20.56 -3.82
CA ALA A 241 -14.69 20.94 -4.75
C ALA A 241 -14.30 20.71 -6.21
N SER A 242 -13.11 21.14 -6.63
CA SER A 242 -12.64 20.88 -8.00
C SER A 242 -12.41 19.38 -8.27
N GLN A 243 -11.99 18.59 -7.27
CA GLN A 243 -11.87 17.14 -7.42
C GLN A 243 -13.26 16.50 -7.56
N ARG A 244 -14.26 16.93 -6.76
CA ARG A 244 -15.66 16.52 -6.93
C ARG A 244 -16.14 16.79 -8.35
N ASP A 245 -15.95 18.01 -8.85
CA ASP A 245 -16.48 18.41 -10.15
C ASP A 245 -15.79 17.68 -11.31
N PHE A 246 -14.46 17.51 -11.25
CA PHE A 246 -13.71 16.67 -12.19
C PHE A 246 -14.18 15.20 -12.20
N VAL A 247 -14.49 14.63 -11.02
CA VAL A 247 -15.04 13.26 -10.92
C VAL A 247 -16.46 13.18 -11.47
N VAL A 248 -17.31 14.19 -11.25
CA VAL A 248 -18.71 14.21 -11.74
C VAL A 248 -18.77 14.38 -13.26
N HIS A 249 -18.00 15.31 -13.83
CA HIS A 249 -18.14 15.72 -15.22
C HIS A 249 -17.22 14.97 -16.19
N ASP A 250 -16.04 14.52 -15.74
CA ASP A 250 -14.98 14.03 -16.63
C ASP A 250 -14.51 12.62 -16.27
N LEU A 251 -13.80 12.45 -15.14
CA LEU A 251 -13.07 11.20 -14.84
C LEU A 251 -14.00 10.02 -14.53
N GLY A 252 -15.03 10.21 -13.71
CA GLY A 252 -16.02 9.18 -13.41
C GLY A 252 -16.74 8.67 -14.66
N PRO A 253 -17.35 9.57 -15.47
CA PRO A 253 -17.95 9.21 -16.75
C PRO A 253 -16.98 8.60 -17.76
N ALA A 254 -15.70 9.01 -17.78
CA ALA A 254 -14.69 8.43 -18.67
C ALA A 254 -14.36 6.98 -18.27
N LEU A 255 -14.07 6.73 -16.99
CA LEU A 255 -13.82 5.37 -16.48
C LEU A 255 -15.02 4.45 -16.71
N ALA A 256 -16.24 4.92 -16.43
CA ALA A 256 -17.47 4.14 -16.58
C ALA A 256 -17.84 3.80 -18.04
N ARG A 257 -17.32 4.54 -19.03
CA ARG A 257 -17.45 4.21 -20.46
C ARG A 257 -16.28 3.39 -21.02
N SER A 258 -15.19 3.27 -20.26
CA SER A 258 -14.01 2.51 -20.70
C SER A 258 -14.23 1.01 -20.58
N ALA A 259 -13.43 0.22 -21.29
CA ALA A 259 -13.43 -1.24 -21.15
C ALA A 259 -12.78 -1.74 -19.84
N HIS A 260 -12.18 -0.84 -19.05
CA HIS A 260 -11.41 -1.20 -17.86
C HIS A 260 -12.30 -1.22 -16.61
N PRO A 261 -12.35 -2.32 -15.83
CA PRO A 261 -13.12 -2.41 -14.59
C PRO A 261 -12.46 -1.69 -13.40
N THR A 262 -11.64 -0.68 -13.70
CA THR A 262 -10.78 0.04 -12.76
C THR A 262 -11.59 0.95 -11.84
N ARG A 263 -11.30 0.87 -10.55
CA ARG A 263 -11.97 1.64 -9.50
C ARG A 263 -11.34 3.01 -9.33
N LEU A 264 -12.13 3.98 -8.87
CA LEU A 264 -11.63 5.32 -8.53
C LEU A 264 -11.47 5.46 -7.02
N ILE A 265 -10.30 5.97 -6.60
CA ILE A 265 -9.99 6.37 -5.23
C ILE A 265 -9.85 7.90 -5.20
N ILE A 266 -10.54 8.57 -4.28
CA ILE A 266 -10.49 10.03 -4.12
C ILE A 266 -9.51 10.45 -3.02
N MET A 267 -9.25 11.75 -2.92
CA MET A 267 -8.24 12.37 -2.05
C MET A 267 -6.80 11.97 -2.41
N ASP A 268 -6.29 10.84 -1.90
CA ASP A 268 -4.87 10.41 -2.03
C ASP A 268 -3.91 11.47 -1.43
N ASP A 269 -4.20 11.89 -0.19
CA ASP A 269 -3.52 12.97 0.53
C ASP A 269 -3.56 12.74 2.06
N GLN A 270 -3.01 13.67 2.85
CA GLN A 270 -2.87 13.58 4.29
C GLN A 270 -4.20 13.45 5.04
N ARG A 271 -4.26 12.61 6.07
CA ARG A 271 -5.49 12.37 6.86
C ARG A 271 -6.08 13.61 7.54
N ILE A 272 -5.30 14.68 7.71
CA ILE A 272 -5.75 15.96 8.27
C ILE A 272 -6.89 16.61 7.45
N HIS A 273 -7.04 16.24 6.17
CA HIS A 273 -8.11 16.71 5.30
C HIS A 273 -9.45 15.97 5.53
N LEU A 274 -9.46 14.94 6.38
CA LEU A 274 -10.65 14.18 6.74
C LEU A 274 -11.30 14.67 8.04
N PRO A 275 -12.64 14.63 8.15
CA PRO A 275 -13.61 14.11 7.18
C PRO A 275 -14.04 15.14 6.11
N HIS A 276 -13.45 16.33 6.06
CA HIS A 276 -13.92 17.42 5.18
C HIS A 276 -13.88 17.05 3.69
N TRP A 277 -12.77 16.49 3.20
CA TRP A 277 -12.63 16.12 1.79
C TRP A 277 -13.68 15.10 1.36
N ALA A 278 -13.88 14.06 2.17
CA ALA A 278 -14.92 13.05 1.97
C ALA A 278 -16.32 13.69 1.97
N LYS A 279 -16.62 14.61 2.89
CA LYS A 279 -17.91 15.34 2.89
C LYS A 279 -18.17 16.12 1.61
N VAL A 280 -17.16 16.79 1.06
CA VAL A 280 -17.32 17.60 -0.16
C VAL A 280 -17.49 16.72 -1.41
N VAL A 281 -16.72 15.64 -1.52
CA VAL A 281 -16.76 14.76 -2.70
C VAL A 281 -17.89 13.73 -2.59
N LEU A 282 -17.90 12.88 -1.56
CA LEU A 282 -18.89 11.81 -1.38
C LEU A 282 -20.27 12.32 -0.93
N GLY A 283 -20.36 13.55 -0.42
CA GLY A 283 -21.65 14.22 -0.21
C GLY A 283 -22.41 14.54 -1.51
N ASN A 284 -21.74 14.48 -2.68
CA ASN A 284 -22.39 14.54 -3.98
C ASN A 284 -22.68 13.11 -4.47
N ALA A 285 -23.97 12.80 -4.64
CA ALA A 285 -24.43 11.45 -5.01
C ALA A 285 -23.88 10.94 -6.36
N THR A 286 -23.52 11.82 -7.31
CA THR A 286 -22.92 11.44 -8.59
C THR A 286 -21.44 11.10 -8.42
N ALA A 287 -20.69 11.92 -7.67
CA ALA A 287 -19.29 11.63 -7.36
C ALA A 287 -19.14 10.35 -6.52
N ALA A 288 -20.01 10.15 -5.52
CA ALA A 288 -20.05 8.96 -4.68
C ALA A 288 -20.23 7.68 -5.50
N ARG A 289 -21.11 7.66 -6.51
CA ARG A 289 -21.32 6.48 -7.39
C ARG A 289 -20.06 6.05 -8.15
N TYR A 290 -19.15 6.97 -8.46
CA TYR A 290 -17.89 6.65 -9.13
C TYR A 290 -16.76 6.31 -8.13
N ALA A 291 -16.73 6.94 -6.96
CA ALA A 291 -15.71 6.75 -5.95
C ALA A 291 -15.89 5.44 -5.16
N THR A 292 -14.93 4.52 -5.25
CA THR A 292 -14.91 3.27 -4.46
C THR A 292 -14.37 3.48 -3.04
N GLY A 293 -13.55 4.51 -2.83
CA GLY A 293 -12.95 4.78 -1.52
C GLY A 293 -12.11 6.05 -1.48
N VAL A 294 -11.48 6.27 -0.34
CA VAL A 294 -10.62 7.41 -0.03
C VAL A 294 -9.20 6.93 0.23
N GLY A 295 -8.24 7.48 -0.52
CA GLY A 295 -6.80 7.26 -0.35
C GLY A 295 -6.25 8.23 0.69
N VAL A 296 -5.39 7.73 1.57
CA VAL A 296 -4.89 8.48 2.75
C VAL A 296 -3.38 8.29 2.89
N HIS A 297 -2.67 9.37 3.16
CA HIS A 297 -1.22 9.40 3.35
C HIS A 297 -0.85 9.61 4.84
N TRP A 298 0.33 9.10 5.21
CA TRP A 298 0.78 8.97 6.61
C TRP A 298 1.50 10.21 7.20
N TYR A 299 1.99 11.14 6.39
CA TYR A 299 3.08 12.05 6.78
C TYR A 299 2.72 13.08 7.87
N LEU A 300 1.44 13.41 8.03
CA LEU A 300 0.95 14.32 9.08
C LEU A 300 0.24 13.60 10.24
N ASP A 301 0.44 12.28 10.38
CA ASP A 301 -0.19 11.47 11.43
C ASP A 301 0.06 11.96 12.85
N SER A 302 1.23 12.54 13.13
CA SER A 302 1.61 13.03 14.46
C SER A 302 0.80 14.24 14.93
N ILE A 303 0.15 14.96 14.00
CA ILE A 303 -0.67 16.16 14.30
C ILE A 303 -2.16 15.98 13.98
N ALA A 304 -2.54 14.95 13.22
CA ALA A 304 -3.92 14.63 12.92
C ALA A 304 -4.36 13.36 13.69
N PRO A 305 -5.40 13.39 14.54
CA PRO A 305 -5.83 12.22 15.30
C PRO A 305 -6.50 11.18 14.39
N ALA A 306 -6.26 9.89 14.65
CA ALA A 306 -6.82 8.80 13.84
C ALA A 306 -8.37 8.72 13.88
N SER A 307 -9.03 9.37 14.85
CA SER A 307 -10.49 9.51 14.92
C SER A 307 -11.12 10.27 13.74
N CYS A 308 -10.33 10.98 12.91
CA CYS A 308 -10.81 11.51 11.63
C CYS A 308 -11.23 10.40 10.64
N LEU A 309 -10.60 9.22 10.73
CA LEU A 309 -10.95 8.04 9.95
C LEU A 309 -12.29 7.47 10.43
N ASP A 310 -12.49 7.34 11.74
CA ASP A 310 -13.79 6.92 12.33
C ASP A 310 -14.92 7.86 11.91
N ALA A 311 -14.66 9.18 11.96
CA ALA A 311 -15.64 10.18 11.55
C ALA A 311 -15.97 10.08 10.05
N THR A 312 -14.99 9.73 9.22
CA THR A 312 -15.19 9.53 7.78
C THR A 312 -15.99 8.26 7.51
N HIS A 313 -15.60 7.13 8.11
CA HIS A 313 -16.31 5.86 7.94
C HIS A 313 -17.75 5.92 8.46
N LYS A 314 -18.02 6.61 9.57
CA LYS A 314 -19.38 6.82 10.09
C LYS A 314 -20.29 7.62 9.15
N LEU A 315 -19.72 8.50 8.32
CA LEU A 315 -20.46 9.30 7.33
C LEU A 315 -20.62 8.56 6.00
N PHE A 316 -19.64 7.73 5.63
CA PHE A 316 -19.54 7.08 4.33
C PHE A 316 -19.11 5.61 4.49
N PRO A 317 -19.93 4.75 5.13
CA PRO A 317 -19.52 3.41 5.55
C PRO A 317 -19.26 2.46 4.37
N ASP A 318 -19.94 2.67 3.24
CA ASP A 318 -19.82 1.86 2.02
C ASP A 318 -18.57 2.20 1.18
N HIS A 319 -17.84 3.27 1.54
CA HIS A 319 -16.61 3.69 0.87
C HIS A 319 -15.39 3.27 1.69
N LEU A 320 -14.48 2.50 1.07
CA LEU A 320 -13.31 2.00 1.79
C LEU A 320 -12.31 3.13 2.11
N LEU A 321 -11.60 2.99 3.23
CA LEU A 321 -10.43 3.80 3.55
C LEU A 321 -9.17 2.98 3.25
N LEU A 322 -8.23 3.53 2.48
CA LEU A 322 -6.98 2.86 2.12
C LEU A 322 -5.80 3.78 2.41
N TYR A 323 -4.78 3.30 3.12
CA TYR A 323 -3.50 4.01 3.17
C TYR A 323 -2.73 3.66 1.89
N THR A 324 -2.65 4.64 1.00
CA THR A 324 -2.09 4.52 -0.35
C THR A 324 -0.61 4.86 -0.41
N GLU A 325 -0.08 5.56 0.59
CA GLU A 325 1.31 5.97 0.65
C GLU A 325 1.77 6.22 2.11
N ALA A 326 2.96 5.71 2.44
CA ALA A 326 3.65 5.97 3.69
C ALA A 326 5.15 5.65 3.58
N CYS A 327 6.01 6.50 4.14
CA CYS A 327 7.45 6.24 4.28
C CYS A 327 8.06 6.97 5.48
N SER A 328 9.21 6.50 5.96
CA SER A 328 10.01 7.19 6.98
C SER A 328 11.24 7.89 6.38
N GLY A 329 11.92 8.74 7.15
CA GLY A 329 13.10 9.51 6.70
C GLY A 329 12.80 10.95 6.26
N ILE A 330 11.54 11.28 5.98
CA ILE A 330 11.06 12.65 5.73
C ILE A 330 11.43 13.58 6.90
N LEU A 331 11.82 14.81 6.57
CA LEU A 331 12.18 15.89 7.51
C LEU A 331 13.31 15.54 8.51
N THR A 332 14.11 14.50 8.26
CA THR A 332 15.21 14.12 9.16
C THR A 332 16.47 14.96 8.91
N LEU A 333 16.95 15.66 9.95
CA LEU A 333 18.11 16.57 9.90
C LEU A 333 19.49 15.87 9.69
N ARG A 334 19.54 14.54 9.53
CA ARG A 334 20.80 13.77 9.64
C ARG A 334 21.02 12.75 8.53
N PHE A 335 20.05 11.86 8.28
CA PHE A 335 20.13 10.85 7.22
C PHE A 335 18.74 10.33 6.84
N SER A 336 18.45 10.33 5.54
CA SER A 336 17.21 9.79 4.99
C SER A 336 17.12 8.28 5.18
N VAL A 337 18.19 7.54 4.92
CA VAL A 337 18.29 6.08 5.17
C VAL A 337 18.96 5.81 6.52
N SER A 338 18.42 4.88 7.30
CA SER A 338 19.02 4.47 8.58
C SER A 338 19.08 2.95 8.68
N LEU A 339 20.23 2.38 8.29
CA LEU A 339 20.41 0.92 8.24
C LEU A 339 20.24 0.30 9.63
N GLY A 340 19.21 -0.54 9.76
CA GLY A 340 18.94 -1.33 10.94
C GLY A 340 18.20 -0.59 12.06
N CYS A 341 17.59 0.57 11.76
CA CYS A 341 16.80 1.36 12.72
C CYS A 341 15.52 0.62 13.14
N TRP A 342 15.49 0.13 14.38
CA TRP A 342 14.32 -0.56 14.94
C TRP A 342 13.11 0.37 15.05
N ASP A 343 13.33 1.60 15.47
CA ASP A 343 12.27 2.54 15.82
C ASP A 343 11.47 2.98 14.57
N ARG A 344 12.11 3.04 13.38
CA ARG A 344 11.40 3.18 12.09
C ARG A 344 10.50 1.98 11.78
N GLY A 345 10.91 0.76 12.13
CA GLY A 345 10.06 -0.43 12.07
C GLY A 345 8.86 -0.33 13.02
N VAL A 346 9.10 0.07 14.28
CA VAL A 346 8.05 0.31 15.28
C VAL A 346 7.02 1.32 14.75
N HIS A 347 7.44 2.42 14.13
CA HIS A 347 6.54 3.41 13.51
C HIS A 347 5.63 2.80 12.41
N TYR A 348 6.16 1.93 11.55
CA TYR A 348 5.35 1.24 10.53
C TYR A 348 4.28 0.36 11.18
N SER A 349 4.66 -0.53 12.10
CA SER A 349 3.69 -1.40 12.79
C SER A 349 2.69 -0.62 13.65
N HIS A 350 3.12 0.49 14.26
CA HIS A 350 2.25 1.38 15.04
C HIS A 350 1.21 2.08 14.16
N SER A 351 1.64 2.61 13.01
CA SER A 351 0.76 3.19 11.99
C SER A 351 -0.28 2.16 11.54
N ILE A 352 0.17 0.98 11.10
CA ILE A 352 -0.71 -0.11 10.65
C ILE A 352 -1.71 -0.51 11.76
N LEU A 353 -1.25 -0.82 12.97
CA LEU A 353 -2.12 -1.20 14.09
C LEU A 353 -3.13 -0.11 14.45
N THR A 354 -2.74 1.16 14.36
CA THR A 354 -3.63 2.29 14.60
C THR A 354 -4.71 2.32 13.52
N VAL A 355 -4.34 2.40 12.25
CA VAL A 355 -5.32 2.63 11.17
C VAL A 355 -6.23 1.42 10.93
N LEU A 356 -5.77 0.19 11.16
CA LEU A 356 -6.60 -1.01 11.11
C LEU A 356 -7.65 -1.06 12.23
N ASN A 357 -7.40 -0.41 13.36
CA ASN A 357 -8.41 -0.21 14.41
C ASN A 357 -9.36 0.97 14.12
N HIS A 358 -9.10 1.73 13.05
CA HIS A 358 -9.88 2.88 12.57
C HIS A 358 -10.36 2.68 11.11
N PHE A 359 -10.92 1.50 10.84
CA PHE A 359 -11.63 1.13 9.60
C PHE A 359 -10.82 1.12 8.29
N VAL A 360 -9.49 1.31 8.32
CA VAL A 360 -8.66 1.21 7.11
C VAL A 360 -8.53 -0.24 6.65
N ALA A 361 -8.75 -0.46 5.35
CA ALA A 361 -8.79 -1.78 4.72
C ALA A 361 -7.43 -2.26 4.22
N GLY A 362 -6.43 -1.39 4.10
CA GLY A 362 -5.10 -1.76 3.63
C GLY A 362 -4.08 -0.64 3.77
N TRP A 363 -2.80 -0.98 3.63
CA TRP A 363 -1.69 -0.06 3.88
C TRP A 363 -0.56 -0.30 2.88
N THR A 364 -0.10 0.76 2.24
CA THR A 364 0.86 0.71 1.12
C THR A 364 2.09 1.53 1.49
N ASP A 365 3.24 0.87 1.54
CA ASP A 365 4.55 1.50 1.66
C ASP A 365 4.86 2.37 0.42
N TRP A 366 5.88 3.20 0.53
CA TRP A 366 6.42 3.94 -0.61
C TRP A 366 7.38 3.09 -1.43
N ASN A 367 8.53 3.65 -1.83
CA ASN A 367 9.48 2.96 -2.71
C ASN A 367 9.85 1.56 -2.20
N LEU A 368 9.55 0.51 -2.98
CA LEU A 368 9.92 -0.88 -2.66
C LEU A 368 11.41 -1.07 -2.37
N ALA A 369 12.27 -0.29 -3.04
CA ALA A 369 13.70 -0.28 -2.83
C ALA A 369 14.27 1.13 -3.09
N LEU A 370 15.32 1.50 -2.36
CA LEU A 370 16.13 2.71 -2.59
C LEU A 370 17.62 2.40 -2.39
N ASN A 371 18.53 3.23 -2.91
CA ASN A 371 19.97 3.07 -2.61
C ASN A 371 20.31 3.57 -1.19
N LEU A 372 21.56 3.38 -0.78
CA LEU A 372 22.13 3.88 0.48
C LEU A 372 21.89 5.38 0.78
N LYS A 373 21.59 6.21 -0.24
CA LYS A 373 21.28 7.64 -0.07
C LYS A 373 19.79 7.90 0.18
N GLY A 374 18.92 6.95 -0.15
CA GLY A 374 17.46 7.13 -0.15
C GLY A 374 16.92 7.63 -1.49
N GLY A 375 17.56 7.27 -2.61
CA GLY A 375 17.19 7.69 -3.96
C GLY A 375 17.35 6.59 -5.02
N PRO A 376 17.46 6.94 -6.32
CA PRO A 376 17.52 8.31 -6.85
C PRO A 376 16.25 9.12 -6.54
N ASN A 377 16.37 10.44 -6.61
CA ASN A 377 15.26 11.39 -6.45
C ASN A 377 15.77 12.73 -7.01
N TRP A 378 15.21 13.18 -8.13
CA TRP A 378 15.72 14.33 -8.88
C TRP A 378 15.53 15.67 -8.17
N VAL A 379 14.56 15.77 -7.26
CA VAL A 379 14.33 16.94 -6.39
C VAL A 379 15.09 16.85 -5.06
N LYS A 380 15.89 15.78 -4.85
CA LYS A 380 16.69 15.49 -3.64
C LYS A 380 15.87 15.26 -2.36
N ASN A 381 14.60 14.88 -2.50
CA ASN A 381 13.70 14.51 -1.41
C ASN A 381 13.94 13.05 -0.97
N TYR A 382 15.14 12.75 -0.48
CA TYR A 382 15.51 11.38 -0.13
C TYR A 382 14.77 10.88 1.13
N VAL A 383 14.35 9.61 1.13
CA VAL A 383 13.63 8.95 2.24
C VAL A 383 14.23 7.57 2.54
N ASP A 384 13.73 6.86 3.56
CA ASP A 384 14.08 5.44 3.81
C ASP A 384 13.14 4.51 3.05
N SER A 385 13.57 3.26 2.83
CA SER A 385 12.76 2.19 2.23
C SER A 385 12.96 0.89 3.03
N PRO A 386 11.97 -0.02 3.11
CA PRO A 386 12.16 -1.31 3.78
C PRO A 386 13.26 -2.20 3.16
N VAL A 387 13.68 -1.94 1.92
CA VAL A 387 14.86 -2.58 1.30
C VAL A 387 15.82 -1.51 0.77
N ILE A 388 17.09 -1.60 1.17
CA ILE A 388 18.14 -0.69 0.70
C ILE A 388 19.15 -1.44 -0.17
N VAL A 389 19.37 -0.98 -1.39
CA VAL A 389 20.30 -1.57 -2.36
C VAL A 389 21.69 -0.92 -2.25
N ASP A 390 22.72 -1.76 -2.36
CA ASP A 390 24.11 -1.38 -2.55
C ASP A 390 24.67 -2.16 -3.74
N SER A 391 24.42 -1.59 -4.93
CA SER A 391 24.79 -2.16 -6.22
C SER A 391 26.31 -2.29 -6.39
N SER A 392 27.12 -1.51 -5.66
CA SER A 392 28.58 -1.63 -5.65
C SER A 392 29.09 -2.96 -5.09
N LYS A 393 28.24 -3.71 -4.36
CA LYS A 393 28.55 -5.01 -3.76
C LYS A 393 27.60 -6.13 -4.22
N ASP A 394 26.66 -5.84 -5.13
CA ASP A 394 25.55 -6.74 -5.50
C ASP A 394 24.77 -7.27 -4.28
N VAL A 395 24.49 -6.39 -3.31
CA VAL A 395 23.74 -6.73 -2.10
C VAL A 395 22.56 -5.80 -1.86
N PHE A 396 21.57 -6.30 -1.12
CA PHE A 396 20.51 -5.49 -0.56
C PHE A 396 20.28 -5.82 0.93
N TYR A 397 19.78 -4.82 1.65
CA TYR A 397 19.60 -4.83 3.10
C TYR A 397 18.11 -4.77 3.41
N LYS A 398 17.56 -5.85 3.98
CA LYS A 398 16.20 -5.87 4.51
C LYS A 398 16.19 -5.16 5.88
N GLN A 399 15.57 -3.99 5.91
CA GLN A 399 15.45 -3.12 7.09
C GLN A 399 14.46 -3.70 8.11
N PRO A 400 14.49 -3.27 9.39
CA PRO A 400 13.46 -3.63 10.36
C PRO A 400 12.04 -3.36 9.86
N MET A 401 11.82 -2.26 9.12
CA MET A 401 10.53 -1.94 8.48
C MET A 401 9.96 -3.10 7.66
N PHE A 402 10.80 -3.83 6.89
CA PHE A 402 10.38 -4.99 6.10
C PHE A 402 9.79 -6.10 6.98
N TYR A 403 10.40 -6.37 8.14
CA TYR A 403 9.92 -7.39 9.07
C TYR A 403 8.66 -6.96 9.81
N HIS A 404 8.56 -5.68 10.16
CA HIS A 404 7.34 -5.12 10.76
C HIS A 404 6.15 -5.19 9.78
N LEU A 405 6.35 -4.85 8.50
CA LEU A 405 5.38 -5.10 7.42
C LEU A 405 5.06 -6.59 7.25
N GLY A 406 6.10 -7.44 7.33
CA GLY A 406 6.00 -8.89 7.24
C GLY A 406 5.18 -9.59 8.33
N HIS A 407 4.69 -8.89 9.36
CA HIS A 407 3.70 -9.39 10.32
C HIS A 407 2.23 -9.23 9.87
N PHE A 408 1.94 -8.38 8.88
CA PHE A 408 0.56 -8.03 8.48
C PHE A 408 0.08 -8.66 7.14
N ARG A 409 0.99 -9.30 6.39
CA ARG A 409 0.80 -9.95 5.07
C ARG A 409 -0.25 -11.08 4.99
N TRP A 410 -0.34 -11.90 3.93
CA TRP A 410 -1.49 -12.58 3.23
C TRP A 410 -1.66 -14.16 3.22
N VAL A 411 -2.85 -14.82 3.50
CA VAL A 411 -3.10 -16.32 3.28
C VAL A 411 -4.42 -16.73 2.62
N ARG A 412 -4.45 -17.67 1.66
CA ARG A 412 -5.71 -18.28 1.19
C ARG A 412 -5.93 -19.63 1.85
N GLY A 413 -7.11 -19.84 2.42
CA GLY A 413 -7.77 -21.15 2.39
C GLY A 413 -8.88 -21.15 1.33
N ALA A 414 -9.29 -22.34 0.90
CA ALA A 414 -10.28 -22.48 -0.18
C ALA A 414 -11.67 -21.95 0.22
N PRO A 415 -12.47 -21.43 -0.74
CA PRO A 415 -13.86 -21.08 -0.46
C PRO A 415 -14.68 -22.36 -0.29
N GLY A 416 -15.10 -22.67 0.95
CA GLY A 416 -15.94 -23.83 1.21
C GLY A 416 -15.85 -24.45 2.59
N ALA A 417 -16.04 -23.68 3.67
CA ALA A 417 -16.40 -24.23 4.99
C ALA A 417 -17.01 -23.15 5.91
N SER A 418 -18.35 -23.11 6.01
CA SER A 418 -19.03 -22.38 7.08
C SER A 418 -18.93 -23.18 8.38
N CYS A 419 -17.86 -22.99 9.15
CA CYS A 419 -17.69 -23.65 10.44
C CYS A 419 -18.59 -23.01 11.52
N GLN A 420 -19.77 -23.57 11.74
CA GLN A 420 -20.43 -23.45 13.04
C GLN A 420 -19.68 -24.31 14.05
N LEU A 421 -19.37 -23.75 15.22
CA LEU A 421 -18.73 -24.50 16.30
C LEU A 421 -19.76 -25.46 16.93
N LYS A 422 -19.62 -26.76 16.70
CA LYS A 422 -20.32 -27.80 17.49
C LYS A 422 -19.41 -29.00 17.71
N ILE A 423 -19.39 -29.50 18.94
CA ILE A 423 -18.38 -30.45 19.44
C ILE A 423 -18.88 -31.89 19.28
N ARG A 424 -18.16 -32.72 18.50
CA ARG A 424 -17.80 -34.14 18.74
C ARG A 424 -17.63 -34.92 17.42
N GLY A 425 -16.44 -35.51 17.24
CA GLY A 425 -16.21 -36.79 16.55
C GLY A 425 -16.26 -36.84 15.02
N CYS A 426 -15.11 -36.97 14.37
CA CYS A 426 -14.81 -37.97 13.32
C CYS A 426 -13.30 -37.93 12.94
N ASP A 427 -12.79 -39.06 12.48
CA ASP A 427 -11.37 -39.33 12.15
C ASP A 427 -11.02 -39.04 10.66
N PRO A 428 -9.74 -39.08 10.24
CA PRO A 428 -9.21 -38.18 9.20
C PRO A 428 -9.12 -38.76 7.78
N CYS A 429 -8.99 -37.86 6.80
CA CYS A 429 -8.29 -38.15 5.54
C CYS A 429 -7.56 -36.90 4.97
N PRO A 430 -6.51 -37.08 4.14
CA PRO A 430 -5.50 -36.05 3.90
C PRO A 430 -5.68 -35.28 2.59
N CYS A 431 -5.36 -33.98 2.62
CA CYS A 431 -5.13 -33.17 1.41
C CYS A 431 -4.01 -32.16 1.66
N SER A 432 -2.80 -32.45 1.17
CA SER A 432 -1.67 -31.53 1.16
C SER A 432 -1.79 -30.53 0.00
N SER A 433 -1.78 -29.24 0.29
CA SER A 433 -1.57 -28.18 -0.72
C SER A 433 -1.02 -26.92 -0.04
N PRO A 434 -0.23 -26.08 -0.73
CA PRO A 434 0.71 -25.17 -0.08
C PRO A 434 0.02 -23.97 0.57
N HIS A 435 0.54 -23.59 1.73
CA HIS A 435 -0.01 -22.55 2.60
C HIS A 435 0.94 -21.35 2.73
N SER A 436 0.36 -20.16 2.88
CA SER A 436 1.09 -18.89 2.95
C SER A 436 0.69 -18.07 4.21
N LYS A 437 1.13 -16.81 4.43
CA LYS A 437 1.06 -16.08 5.76
C LYS A 437 0.57 -14.64 5.59
N PHE A 438 -0.41 -14.01 6.28
CA PHE A 438 -1.27 -14.26 7.47
C PHE A 438 -2.76 -13.76 7.34
N ILE A 439 -2.99 -12.52 6.94
CA ILE A 439 -4.21 -11.71 6.72
C ILE A 439 -4.47 -11.53 5.21
N PRO A 440 -5.23 -12.40 4.54
CA PRO A 440 -5.64 -12.17 3.14
C PRO A 440 -6.66 -11.05 2.92
N GLU A 441 -6.85 -10.69 1.65
CA GLU A 441 -8.03 -9.97 1.15
C GLU A 441 -9.30 -10.75 1.52
N GLY A 442 -10.33 -10.00 1.90
CA GLY A 442 -11.55 -10.56 2.42
C GLY A 442 -11.48 -11.01 3.89
N SER A 443 -10.29 -10.99 4.54
CA SER A 443 -10.22 -11.12 6.01
C SER A 443 -11.07 -10.04 6.65
N GLN A 444 -11.67 -10.38 7.79
CA GLN A 444 -12.59 -9.53 8.49
C GLN A 444 -11.94 -9.06 9.79
N ARG A 445 -11.76 -7.75 9.99
CA ARG A 445 -11.31 -7.25 11.30
C ARG A 445 -12.38 -7.57 12.35
N VAL A 446 -11.96 -8.14 13.47
CA VAL A 446 -12.85 -8.59 14.56
C VAL A 446 -12.61 -7.82 15.85
N GLY A 447 -13.58 -7.86 16.77
CA GLY A 447 -13.47 -7.24 18.08
C GLY A 447 -12.37 -7.90 18.93
N LEU A 448 -11.70 -7.07 19.74
CA LEU A 448 -10.66 -7.49 20.67
C LEU A 448 -10.76 -6.61 21.92
N HIS A 449 -10.91 -7.25 23.08
CA HIS A 449 -11.14 -6.58 24.37
C HIS A 449 -10.00 -6.89 25.34
N SER A 450 -9.37 -5.85 25.90
CA SER A 450 -8.37 -6.00 26.96
C SER A 450 -9.01 -6.00 28.35
N SER A 451 -8.69 -6.97 29.19
CA SER A 451 -9.20 -7.06 30.57
C SER A 451 -8.81 -5.89 31.48
N ARG A 452 -7.72 -5.18 31.13
CA ARG A 452 -7.26 -3.98 31.85
C ARG A 452 -6.71 -2.94 30.88
N ARG A 453 -6.94 -1.67 31.18
CA ARG A 453 -6.23 -0.55 30.55
C ARG A 453 -4.88 -0.40 31.27
N CYS A 454 -3.87 -1.15 30.85
CA CYS A 454 -2.57 -1.10 31.49
C CYS A 454 -1.85 0.22 31.14
N LEU A 455 -1.86 1.18 32.07
CA LEU A 455 -1.21 2.49 31.90
C LEU A 455 0.30 2.41 31.63
N LEU A 456 0.93 1.28 31.98
CA LEU A 456 2.36 1.01 31.76
C LEU A 456 2.64 0.09 30.56
N CYS A 457 1.63 -0.58 29.99
CA CYS A 457 1.81 -1.52 28.89
C CYS A 457 1.36 -0.86 27.59
N GLN A 458 2.30 -0.36 26.79
CA GLN A 458 2.02 0.21 25.46
C GLN A 458 1.81 -0.88 24.40
N LEU A 459 1.02 -1.91 24.74
CA LEU A 459 0.70 -3.01 23.82
C LEU A 459 -0.37 -2.59 22.83
N GLU A 460 0.02 -2.54 21.56
CA GLU A 460 -0.89 -2.30 20.45
C GLU A 460 -1.19 -3.61 19.74
N HIS A 461 -2.43 -3.77 19.29
CA HIS A 461 -2.94 -5.07 18.90
C HIS A 461 -4.10 -4.94 17.91
N VAL A 462 -4.19 -5.91 16.99
CA VAL A 462 -5.33 -6.06 16.09
C VAL A 462 -5.60 -7.54 15.88
N ALA A 463 -6.89 -7.90 15.76
CA ALA A 463 -7.32 -9.24 15.44
C ALA A 463 -8.12 -9.26 14.14
N VAL A 464 -7.90 -10.29 13.33
CA VAL A 464 -8.64 -10.55 12.10
C VAL A 464 -9.04 -12.02 12.02
N LEU A 465 -10.23 -12.26 11.48
CA LEU A 465 -10.71 -13.57 11.08
C LEU A 465 -10.45 -13.75 9.58
N ARG A 466 -9.74 -14.81 9.21
CA ARG A 466 -9.45 -15.15 7.82
C ARG A 466 -10.69 -15.76 7.14
N PRO A 467 -10.80 -15.70 5.80
CA PRO A 467 -11.87 -16.38 5.03
C PRO A 467 -11.93 -17.89 5.24
N ASP A 468 -10.87 -18.52 5.75
CA ASP A 468 -10.78 -19.95 6.07
C ASP A 468 -11.02 -20.26 7.56
N GLY A 469 -11.53 -19.30 8.32
CA GLY A 469 -11.91 -19.45 9.72
C GLY A 469 -10.76 -19.37 10.73
N ALA A 470 -9.50 -19.34 10.28
CA ALA A 470 -8.37 -19.18 11.17
C ALA A 470 -8.26 -17.73 11.69
N LEU A 471 -7.83 -17.57 12.94
CA LEU A 471 -7.66 -16.27 13.60
C LEU A 471 -6.20 -15.84 13.55
N VAL A 472 -5.97 -14.54 13.34
CA VAL A 472 -4.65 -13.91 13.45
C VAL A 472 -4.74 -12.76 14.43
N LEU A 473 -3.78 -12.73 15.36
CA LEU A 473 -3.56 -11.64 16.31
C LEU A 473 -2.15 -11.10 16.07
N VAL A 474 -2.03 -9.81 15.76
CA VAL A 474 -0.74 -9.10 15.74
C VAL A 474 -0.64 -8.28 17.02
N VAL A 475 0.52 -8.32 17.68
CA VAL A 475 0.81 -7.55 18.90
C VAL A 475 2.16 -6.86 18.75
N LEU A 476 2.19 -5.55 19.03
CA LEU A 476 3.39 -4.73 19.11
C LEU A 476 3.62 -4.32 20.57
N ASN A 477 4.84 -4.54 21.04
CA ASN A 477 5.41 -3.85 22.20
C ASN A 477 6.49 -2.91 21.67
N LYS A 478 6.42 -1.62 22.00
CA LYS A 478 7.25 -0.57 21.37
C LYS A 478 8.68 -0.56 21.90
#